data_AF-A0A418WGQ5-F1
#
_entry.id   AF-A0A418WGQ5-F1
#
_cell.length_a   1.000
_cell.length_b   1.000
_cell.length_c   1.000
_cell.angle_alpha   90.00
_cell.angle_beta   90.00
_cell.angle_gamma   90.00
#
_symmetry.space_group_name_H-M   'P 1'
#
loop_
_entity.id
_entity.type
_entity.pdbx_description
1 polymer ?
#
loop_
_entity_poly.entity_id
_entity_poly.type
_entity_poly.pdbx_seq_one_letter_code
_entity_poly.pdbx_strand_id
1 'polypeptide(L)'
;MTIPNIGNAAKIAGPNGQPFDDRYLANYSVLGDERHDVWQASLRFTKIFGGSDFLTRVTGATQVLGLVEFGGIYADLNRETAYLSSGQYGFSGYYTPVVKILGIELFPAREFPDLGKPFVADYKLPTRWSGGVQGLFVFEYPDLVDGVRISPYVAFASGLFGTTPAPLPGFTKGMNAIVLGTRAEFSQSLTVSLSYFKSFGAGGGPGGSRNPLIDRDFVGATVTYQF
;
A
#
# COMPACT_ATOMS: atom_id res chain seq x y z
N MET A 1 25.08 7.04 40.76
CA MET A 1 23.90 7.64 41.40
C MET A 1 22.70 7.27 40.55
N THR A 2 21.96 6.25 40.96
CA THR A 2 20.85 5.69 40.19
C THR A 2 19.58 6.34 40.69
N ILE A 3 18.97 7.21 39.88
CA ILE A 3 17.68 7.82 40.21
C ILE A 3 16.60 6.81 39.77
N PRO A 4 15.79 6.25 40.69
CA PRO A 4 14.72 5.34 40.30
C PRO A 4 13.69 6.09 39.46
N ASN A 5 13.25 5.48 38.37
CA ASN A 5 12.15 5.98 37.55
C ASN A 5 10.86 5.99 38.40
N ILE A 6 10.37 7.19 38.74
CA ILE A 6 9.24 7.49 39.64
C ILE A 6 7.86 7.12 39.07
N GLY A 7 7.75 6.01 38.34
CA GLY A 7 6.45 5.41 38.03
C GLY A 7 5.65 6.07 36.91
N ASN A 8 6.31 6.71 35.94
CA ASN A 8 5.64 7.20 34.72
C ASN A 8 5.92 6.25 33.55
N ALA A 9 5.20 5.12 33.51
CA ALA A 9 5.14 4.32 32.29
C ALA A 9 4.24 5.02 31.26
N ALA A 10 4.64 5.04 29.99
CA ALA A 10 3.79 5.57 28.93
C ALA A 10 2.51 4.72 28.84
N LYS A 11 1.33 5.37 28.85
CA LYS A 11 0.07 4.69 28.57
C LYS A 11 -0.13 4.67 27.05
N ILE A 12 -0.29 3.48 26.49
CA ILE A 12 -0.80 3.33 25.13
C ILE A 12 -2.30 3.10 25.28
N ALA A 13 -3.11 4.05 24.82
CA ALA A 13 -4.55 3.87 24.73
C ALA A 13 -4.88 3.30 23.34
N GLY A 14 -5.76 2.31 23.31
CA GLY A 14 -6.28 1.76 22.07
C GLY A 14 -7.20 2.77 21.38
N PRO A 15 -7.45 2.59 20.07
CA PRO A 15 -8.42 3.40 19.35
C PRO A 15 -9.79 3.40 20.06
N ASN A 16 -10.47 4.54 20.06
CA ASN A 16 -11.80 4.75 20.66
C ASN A 16 -11.86 4.50 22.18
N GLY A 17 -10.77 4.76 22.92
CA GLY A 17 -10.74 4.67 24.38
C GLY A 17 -10.69 3.24 24.92
N GLN A 18 -10.43 2.25 24.05
CA GLN A 18 -10.20 0.89 24.52
C GLN A 18 -8.86 0.81 25.27
N PRO A 19 -8.80 0.13 26.43
CA PRO A 19 -7.54 -0.15 27.08
C PRO A 19 -6.70 -1.06 26.16
N PHE A 20 -5.53 -0.57 25.73
CA PHE A 20 -4.57 -1.38 24.95
C PHE A 20 -3.58 -2.08 25.88
N ASP A 21 -3.13 -1.39 26.92
CA ASP A 21 -2.40 -2.00 28.03
C ASP A 21 -2.62 -1.24 29.34
N ASP A 22 -3.08 -1.96 30.36
CA ASP A 22 -3.35 -1.43 31.71
C ASP A 22 -2.24 -1.82 32.72
N ARG A 23 -1.10 -2.37 32.25
CA ARG A 23 0.02 -2.78 33.11
C ARG A 23 1.07 -1.68 33.24
N TYR A 24 1.20 -1.15 34.46
CA TYR A 24 2.12 -0.05 34.81
C TYR A 24 3.38 -0.56 35.55
N LEU A 25 4.15 -1.43 34.91
CA LEU A 25 5.34 -2.04 35.52
C LEU A 25 6.63 -1.38 35.00
N ALA A 26 7.59 -1.14 35.89
CA ALA A 26 8.94 -0.72 35.49
C ALA A 26 9.63 -1.83 34.69
N ASN A 27 10.39 -1.46 33.64
CA ASN A 27 11.03 -2.39 32.68
C ASN A 27 10.06 -3.28 31.88
N TYR A 28 8.79 -2.88 31.75
CA TYR A 28 7.81 -3.58 30.94
C TYR A 28 8.03 -3.31 29.44
N SER A 29 8.20 -4.37 28.66
CA SER A 29 8.29 -4.32 27.21
C SER A 29 6.96 -4.76 26.59
N VAL A 30 6.34 -3.87 25.81
CA VAL A 30 5.20 -4.23 24.97
C VAL A 30 5.74 -4.63 23.59
N LEU A 31 5.41 -5.84 23.16
CA LEU A 31 5.62 -6.26 21.78
C LEU A 31 4.48 -5.68 20.94
N GLY A 32 4.84 -4.84 19.96
CA GLY A 32 3.89 -4.19 19.06
C GLY A 32 3.43 -5.07 17.89
N ASP A 33 3.77 -6.36 17.93
CA ASP A 33 3.53 -7.34 16.90
C ASP A 33 2.94 -8.63 17.49
N GLU A 34 2.00 -9.23 16.75
CA GLU A 34 1.38 -10.50 17.05
C GLU A 34 1.51 -11.42 15.82
N ARG A 35 1.77 -12.71 16.04
CA ARG A 35 1.83 -13.68 14.96
C ARG A 35 0.42 -14.12 14.58
N HIS A 36 0.15 -14.09 13.28
CA HIS A 36 -1.10 -14.59 12.71
C HIS A 36 -0.82 -15.63 11.64
N ASP A 37 -1.70 -16.61 11.55
CA ASP A 37 -1.72 -17.53 10.42
C ASP A 37 -2.26 -16.82 9.19
N VAL A 38 -1.54 -16.96 8.09
CA VAL A 38 -1.85 -16.31 6.82
C VAL A 38 -1.90 -17.35 5.72
N TRP A 39 -2.94 -17.26 4.89
CA TRP A 39 -3.07 -18.04 3.66
C TRP A 39 -3.15 -17.09 2.47
N GLN A 40 -2.46 -17.43 1.38
CA GLN A 40 -2.46 -16.65 0.15
C GLN A 40 -2.71 -17.57 -1.04
N ALA A 41 -3.49 -17.09 -2.00
CA ALA A 41 -3.64 -17.72 -3.30
C ALA A 41 -3.60 -16.68 -4.43
N SER A 42 -3.09 -17.12 -5.58
CA SER A 42 -3.12 -16.35 -6.81
C SER A 42 -3.44 -17.23 -8.02
N LEU A 43 -4.12 -16.64 -8.99
CA LEU A 43 -4.45 -17.24 -10.28
C LEU A 43 -4.02 -16.30 -11.39
N ARG A 44 -3.16 -16.77 -12.30
CA ARG A 44 -2.62 -15.99 -13.40
C ARG A 44 -3.06 -16.56 -14.74
N PHE A 45 -3.55 -15.68 -15.59
CA PHE A 45 -3.91 -15.97 -16.97
C PHE A 45 -2.91 -15.26 -17.88
N THR A 46 -2.41 -15.97 -18.88
CA THR A 46 -1.53 -15.41 -19.89
C THR A 46 -2.02 -15.84 -21.26
N LYS A 47 -2.18 -14.88 -22.17
CA LYS A 47 -2.59 -15.14 -23.55
C LYS A 47 -1.79 -14.26 -24.50
N ILE A 48 -1.35 -14.86 -25.59
CA ILE A 48 -0.83 -14.15 -26.75
C ILE A 48 -1.98 -14.04 -27.76
N PHE A 49 -2.28 -12.81 -28.14
CA PHE A 49 -3.24 -12.49 -29.18
C PHE A 49 -2.47 -12.26 -30.49
N GLY A 50 -2.78 -13.04 -31.52
CA GLY A 50 -2.17 -12.95 -32.85
C GLY A 50 -2.99 -12.07 -33.80
N GLY A 51 -2.54 -11.91 -35.05
CA GLY A 51 -3.10 -10.94 -35.99
C GLY A 51 -4.60 -11.07 -36.34
N SER A 52 -5.25 -12.20 -36.05
CA SER A 52 -6.70 -12.40 -36.29
C SER A 52 -7.58 -12.15 -35.06
N ASP A 53 -7.01 -11.99 -33.87
CA ASP A 53 -7.76 -11.73 -32.65
C ASP A 53 -8.41 -10.32 -32.66
N PHE A 54 -9.46 -10.14 -31.86
CA PHE A 54 -10.16 -8.85 -31.78
C PHE A 54 -9.24 -7.69 -31.32
N LEU A 55 -8.41 -7.93 -30.30
CA LEU A 55 -7.55 -6.90 -29.72
C LEU A 55 -6.51 -6.40 -30.73
N THR A 56 -5.81 -7.30 -31.42
CA THR A 56 -4.83 -6.95 -32.45
C THR A 56 -5.46 -6.20 -33.62
N ARG A 57 -6.67 -6.57 -34.03
CA ARG A 57 -7.43 -5.83 -35.06
C ARG A 57 -7.81 -4.41 -34.64
N VAL A 58 -8.23 -4.22 -33.40
CA VAL A 58 -8.66 -2.89 -32.89
C VAL A 58 -7.46 -1.99 -32.64
N THR A 59 -6.36 -2.52 -32.11
CA THR A 59 -5.16 -1.71 -31.81
C THR A 59 -4.20 -1.59 -32.99
N GLY A 60 -4.39 -2.40 -34.04
CA GLY A 60 -3.46 -2.49 -35.18
C GLY A 60 -2.12 -3.15 -34.83
N ALA A 61 -2.00 -3.75 -33.63
CA ALA A 61 -0.78 -4.42 -33.21
C ALA A 61 -0.65 -5.76 -33.92
N THR A 62 0.58 -6.13 -34.31
CA THR A 62 0.86 -7.45 -34.89
C THR A 62 0.58 -8.56 -33.87
N GLN A 63 0.92 -8.28 -32.61
CA GLN A 63 0.71 -9.18 -31.50
C GLN A 63 0.39 -8.37 -30.22
N VAL A 64 -0.44 -8.94 -29.35
CA VAL A 64 -0.61 -8.43 -27.98
C VAL A 64 -0.32 -9.56 -26.99
N LEU A 65 0.54 -9.33 -26.01
CA LEU A 65 0.68 -10.19 -24.84
C LEU A 65 -0.22 -9.64 -23.73
N GLY A 66 -1.15 -10.44 -23.24
CA GLY A 66 -1.97 -10.13 -22.07
C GLY A 66 -1.65 -11.05 -20.90
N LEU A 67 -1.41 -10.47 -19.74
CA LEU A 67 -1.27 -11.15 -18.46
C LEU A 67 -2.23 -10.50 -17.46
N VAL A 68 -3.01 -11.31 -16.77
CA VAL A 68 -3.87 -10.86 -15.66
C VAL A 68 -3.75 -11.84 -14.51
N GLU A 69 -3.56 -11.33 -13.31
CA GLU A 69 -3.46 -12.11 -12.09
C GLU A 69 -4.45 -11.62 -11.04
N PHE A 70 -5.20 -12.54 -10.47
CA PHE A 70 -6.04 -12.32 -9.30
C PHE A 70 -5.33 -12.90 -8.09
N GLY A 71 -5.33 -12.16 -6.98
CA GLY A 71 -4.74 -12.61 -5.73
C GLY A 71 -5.65 -12.35 -4.54
N GLY A 72 -5.56 -13.21 -3.54
CA GLY A 72 -6.28 -13.09 -2.28
C GLY A 72 -5.41 -13.52 -1.11
N ILE A 73 -5.57 -12.81 0.00
CA ILE A 73 -4.90 -13.08 1.27
C ILE A 73 -5.97 -13.21 2.36
N TYR A 74 -5.86 -14.28 3.12
CA TYR A 74 -6.55 -14.48 4.38
C TYR A 74 -5.57 -14.34 5.53
N ALA A 75 -5.91 -13.54 6.54
CA ALA A 75 -5.19 -13.42 7.81
C ALA A 75 -6.15 -13.71 8.96
N ASP A 76 -5.75 -14.58 9.90
CA ASP A 76 -6.57 -14.93 11.05
C ASP A 76 -6.49 -13.86 12.16
N LEU A 77 -7.22 -12.76 11.95
CA LEU A 77 -7.25 -11.62 12.87
C LEU A 77 -8.26 -11.82 14.01
N ASN A 78 -7.86 -11.41 15.22
CA ASN A 78 -8.71 -11.35 16.41
C ASN A 78 -9.77 -10.22 16.27
N ARG A 79 -11.01 -10.47 16.70
CA ARG A 79 -12.13 -9.51 16.54
C ARG A 79 -12.04 -8.29 17.45
N GLU A 80 -11.37 -8.41 18.57
CA GLU A 80 -11.29 -7.37 19.62
C GLU A 80 -9.96 -6.62 19.57
N THR A 81 -9.08 -6.96 18.63
CA THR A 81 -7.74 -6.36 18.50
C THR A 81 -7.69 -5.44 17.29
N ALA A 82 -7.25 -4.19 17.52
CA ALA A 82 -6.99 -3.24 16.44
C ALA A 82 -5.60 -3.49 15.85
N TYR A 83 -5.55 -3.89 14.58
CA TYR A 83 -4.30 -4.14 13.85
C TYR A 83 -3.92 -2.97 12.93
N LEU A 84 -2.62 -2.81 12.71
CA LEU A 84 -2.08 -1.84 11.77
C LEU A 84 -2.27 -2.29 10.31
N SER A 85 -2.38 -1.33 9.40
CA SER A 85 -2.42 -1.55 7.95
C SER A 85 -1.69 -0.44 7.20
N SER A 86 -1.39 -0.65 5.92
CA SER A 86 -0.75 0.37 5.08
C SER A 86 -1.52 1.70 5.09
N GLY A 87 -0.79 2.82 5.14
CA GLY A 87 -1.37 4.16 5.22
C GLY A 87 -1.84 4.61 6.60
N GLN A 88 -1.69 3.78 7.64
CA GLN A 88 -1.85 4.18 9.04
C GLN A 88 -0.57 4.88 9.54
N TYR A 89 -0.32 6.10 9.06
CA TYR A 89 0.76 6.97 9.60
C TYR A 89 0.22 8.02 10.57
N GLY A 90 -1.08 7.98 10.89
CA GLY A 90 -1.71 8.88 11.85
C GLY A 90 -1.52 8.38 13.27
N PHE A 91 -0.68 9.06 14.04
CA PHE A 91 -0.71 8.96 15.50
C PHE A 91 -1.98 9.66 15.99
N SER A 92 -3.03 8.90 16.30
CA SER A 92 -4.26 9.44 16.92
C SER A 92 -4.63 8.57 18.12
N GLY A 93 -5.20 9.18 19.17
CA GLY A 93 -5.49 8.49 20.44
C GLY A 93 -4.34 8.47 21.46
N TYR A 94 -3.25 9.19 21.21
CA TYR A 94 -2.17 9.37 22.19
C TYR A 94 -2.46 10.58 23.07
N TYR A 95 -2.37 10.40 24.39
CA TYR A 95 -2.58 11.46 25.37
C TYR A 95 -1.38 11.56 26.29
N THR A 96 -1.01 12.78 26.69
CA THR A 96 -0.16 12.97 27.87
C THR A 96 -0.93 12.55 29.13
N PRO A 97 -0.27 12.01 30.16
CA PRO A 97 -0.95 11.77 31.43
C PRO A 97 -1.39 13.09 32.06
N VAL A 98 -2.43 13.02 32.90
CA VAL A 98 -2.77 14.11 33.82
C VAL A 98 -1.66 14.19 34.87
N VAL A 99 -1.02 15.35 35.02
CA VAL A 99 0.02 15.54 36.04
C VAL A 99 -0.65 15.94 37.34
N LYS A 100 -0.61 15.04 38.33
CA LYS A 100 -1.12 15.29 39.68
C LYS A 100 0.03 15.30 40.70
N ILE A 101 0.07 16.33 41.54
CA ILE A 101 0.97 16.40 42.69
C ILE A 101 0.09 16.49 43.94
N LEU A 102 0.26 15.55 44.88
CA LEU A 102 -0.52 15.49 46.13
C LEU A 102 -2.04 15.48 45.89
N GLY A 103 -2.49 14.81 44.83
CA GLY A 103 -3.91 14.74 44.45
C GLY A 103 -4.46 16.00 43.74
N ILE A 104 -3.66 17.06 43.63
CA ILE A 104 -4.01 18.28 42.90
C ILE A 104 -3.57 18.13 41.45
N GLU A 105 -4.51 18.33 40.53
CA GLU A 105 -4.24 18.35 39.10
C GLU A 105 -3.57 19.66 38.68
N LEU A 106 -2.34 19.56 38.16
CA LEU A 106 -1.55 20.72 37.69
C LEU A 106 -1.63 20.88 36.18
N PHE A 107 -1.72 19.77 35.44
CA PHE A 107 -1.87 19.78 33.99
C PHE A 107 -2.90 18.70 33.57
N PRO A 108 -3.93 19.06 32.79
CA PRO A 108 -4.86 18.08 32.24
C PRO A 108 -4.18 17.23 31.17
N ALA A 109 -4.75 16.06 30.87
CA ALA A 109 -4.32 15.25 29.74
C ALA A 109 -4.50 16.05 28.45
N ARG A 110 -3.43 16.15 27.64
CA ARG A 110 -3.48 16.79 26.32
C ARG A 110 -3.40 15.74 25.24
N GLU A 111 -4.17 15.93 24.18
CA GLU A 111 -4.04 15.07 23.02
C GLU A 111 -2.67 15.35 22.36
N PHE A 112 -1.97 14.33 21.88
CA PHE A 112 -0.72 14.52 21.12
C PHE A 112 -0.85 15.54 19.95
N PRO A 113 -2.03 15.70 19.31
CA PRO A 113 -2.30 16.78 18.35
C PRO A 113 -2.44 18.21 18.89
N ASP A 114 -2.45 18.47 20.20
CA ASP A 114 -2.38 19.85 20.72
C ASP A 114 -0.98 20.47 20.48
N LEU A 115 -0.03 19.68 19.97
CA LEU A 115 1.30 20.10 19.51
C LEU A 115 1.33 20.44 18.00
N GLY A 116 0.20 20.38 17.30
CA GLY A 116 0.06 20.69 15.87
C GLY A 116 -1.08 19.92 15.22
N LYS A 117 -1.69 20.48 14.16
CA LYS A 117 -2.92 19.96 13.52
C LYS A 117 -2.95 18.41 13.47
N PRO A 118 -3.92 17.75 14.13
CA PRO A 118 -4.06 16.30 14.05
C PRO A 118 -4.21 15.83 12.62
N PHE A 119 -3.50 14.76 12.26
CA PHE A 119 -4.04 13.84 11.27
C PHE A 119 -5.22 13.14 11.93
N VAL A 120 -6.45 13.55 11.61
CA VAL A 120 -7.68 12.96 12.13
C VAL A 120 -7.66 11.44 11.97
N ALA A 121 -8.13 10.71 12.99
CA ALA A 121 -8.26 9.25 12.97
C ALA A 121 -9.22 8.86 11.84
N ASP A 122 -8.66 8.26 10.79
CA ASP A 122 -9.40 7.94 9.57
C ASP A 122 -9.01 6.56 9.05
N TYR A 123 -8.91 5.62 9.98
CA TYR A 123 -8.38 4.30 9.70
C TYR A 123 -9.51 3.37 9.24
N LYS A 124 -9.26 2.64 8.16
CA LYS A 124 -9.94 1.39 7.89
C LYS A 124 -9.11 0.27 8.47
N LEU A 125 -9.65 -0.43 9.47
CA LEU A 125 -8.99 -1.59 10.05
C LEU A 125 -8.73 -2.64 8.97
N PRO A 126 -7.62 -3.40 9.08
CA PRO A 126 -7.38 -4.51 8.18
C PRO A 126 -8.49 -5.55 8.34
N THR A 127 -8.70 -6.30 7.27
CA THR A 127 -9.77 -7.30 7.19
C THR A 127 -9.15 -8.67 7.07
N ARG A 128 -9.84 -9.69 7.62
CA ARG A 128 -9.40 -11.09 7.51
C ARG A 128 -9.22 -11.53 6.07
N TRP A 129 -10.03 -11.02 5.14
CA TRP A 129 -9.89 -11.26 3.71
C TRP A 129 -9.54 -9.97 2.98
N SER A 130 -8.56 -10.03 2.09
CA SER A 130 -8.18 -8.94 1.19
C SER A 130 -7.77 -9.50 -0.17
N GLY A 131 -7.98 -8.75 -1.24
CA GLY A 131 -7.72 -9.25 -2.58
C GLY A 131 -7.73 -8.17 -3.65
N GLY A 132 -7.13 -8.52 -4.78
CA GLY A 132 -6.92 -7.59 -5.87
C GLY A 132 -6.64 -8.28 -7.20
N VAL A 133 -6.49 -7.45 -8.22
CA VAL A 133 -6.13 -7.85 -9.57
C VAL A 133 -4.96 -7.00 -10.05
N GLN A 134 -4.04 -7.61 -10.76
CA GLN A 134 -2.98 -6.92 -11.50
C GLN A 134 -2.88 -7.45 -12.91
N GLY A 135 -2.36 -6.67 -13.83
CA GLY A 135 -2.19 -7.11 -15.20
C GLY A 135 -1.19 -6.29 -15.98
N LEU A 136 -0.79 -6.85 -17.12
CA LEU A 136 0.12 -6.27 -18.08
C LEU A 136 -0.39 -6.61 -19.49
N PHE A 137 -0.48 -5.58 -20.32
CA PHE A 137 -0.69 -5.70 -21.75
C PHE A 137 0.49 -5.09 -22.48
N VAL A 138 1.13 -5.85 -23.36
CA VAL A 138 2.20 -5.38 -24.24
C VAL A 138 1.73 -5.52 -25.67
N PHE A 139 1.80 -4.45 -26.43
CA PHE A 139 1.40 -4.40 -27.83
C PHE A 139 2.67 -4.33 -28.66
N GLU A 140 2.80 -5.15 -29.70
CA GLU A 140 4.01 -5.21 -30.53
C GLU A 140 3.74 -4.63 -31.91
N TYR A 141 4.56 -3.64 -32.30
CA TYR A 141 4.54 -2.99 -33.60
C TYR A 141 5.95 -3.03 -34.22
N PRO A 142 6.32 -4.11 -34.90
CA PRO A 142 7.65 -4.26 -35.50
C PRO A 142 7.89 -3.30 -36.67
N ASP A 143 6.84 -2.95 -37.42
CA ASP A 143 6.95 -2.22 -38.70
C ASP A 143 6.17 -0.89 -38.70
N LEU A 144 5.92 -0.29 -37.53
CA LEU A 144 5.21 1.00 -37.44
C LEU A 144 6.10 2.17 -37.90
N VAL A 145 7.39 2.08 -37.63
CA VAL A 145 8.42 3.00 -38.11
C VAL A 145 9.54 2.15 -38.70
N ASP A 146 10.00 2.50 -39.90
CA ASP A 146 11.02 1.71 -40.59
C ASP A 146 12.29 1.57 -39.73
N GLY A 147 12.73 0.33 -39.53
CA GLY A 147 13.89 -0.01 -38.71
C GLY A 147 13.72 0.13 -37.20
N VAL A 148 12.52 0.43 -36.67
CA VAL A 148 12.29 0.57 -35.22
C VAL A 148 11.12 -0.28 -34.74
N ARG A 149 11.41 -1.25 -33.86
CA ARG A 149 10.34 -2.00 -33.17
C ARG A 149 9.82 -1.19 -31.98
N ILE A 150 8.52 -0.91 -31.96
CA ILE A 150 7.87 -0.16 -30.89
C ILE A 150 6.91 -1.07 -30.13
N SER A 151 7.10 -1.14 -28.82
CA SER A 151 6.29 -1.97 -27.92
C SER A 151 5.70 -1.13 -26.78
N PRO A 152 4.55 -0.44 -27.00
CA PRO A 152 3.83 0.20 -25.92
C PRO A 152 3.22 -0.86 -24.99
N TYR A 153 3.12 -0.52 -23.71
CA TYR A 153 2.57 -1.40 -22.69
C TYR A 153 1.79 -0.63 -21.64
N VAL A 154 0.82 -1.34 -21.06
CA VAL A 154 -0.01 -0.86 -19.96
C VAL A 154 0.04 -1.92 -18.87
N ALA A 155 0.52 -1.55 -17.69
CA ALA A 155 0.38 -2.37 -16.48
C ALA A 155 -0.60 -1.70 -15.52
N PHE A 156 -1.34 -2.48 -14.76
CA PHE A 156 -2.25 -1.96 -13.76
C PHE A 156 -2.30 -2.88 -12.53
N ALA A 157 -2.69 -2.30 -11.41
CA ALA A 157 -3.03 -3.03 -10.19
C ALA A 157 -4.24 -2.36 -9.53
N SER A 158 -5.13 -3.15 -8.94
CA SER A 158 -6.33 -2.69 -8.25
C SER A 158 -6.64 -3.56 -7.05
N GLY A 159 -6.78 -2.93 -5.88
CA GLY A 159 -7.31 -3.59 -4.68
C GLY A 159 -8.84 -3.63 -4.72
N LEU A 160 -9.40 -4.83 -4.88
CA LEU A 160 -10.84 -5.02 -5.08
C LEU A 160 -11.60 -5.00 -3.75
N PHE A 161 -11.05 -5.65 -2.73
CA PHE A 161 -11.69 -5.76 -1.41
C PHE A 161 -10.66 -5.92 -0.29
N GLY A 162 -11.11 -5.58 0.91
CA GLY A 162 -10.31 -5.69 2.13
C GLY A 162 -9.05 -4.85 2.17
N THR A 163 -8.41 -4.84 3.33
CA THR A 163 -7.11 -4.20 3.54
C THR A 163 -6.21 -5.19 4.25
N THR A 164 -5.06 -5.51 3.66
CA THR A 164 -4.08 -6.45 4.24
C THR A 164 -3.46 -5.84 5.50
N PRO A 165 -3.33 -6.60 6.60
CA PRO A 165 -2.64 -6.15 7.81
C PRO A 165 -1.16 -5.91 7.54
N ALA A 166 -0.61 -4.84 8.13
CA ALA A 166 0.82 -4.57 8.11
C ALA A 166 1.58 -5.55 9.02
N PRO A 167 2.87 -5.85 8.75
CA PRO A 167 3.69 -5.33 7.66
C PRO A 167 3.55 -6.12 6.35
N LEU A 168 2.58 -7.04 6.25
CA LEU A 168 2.45 -7.91 5.10
C LEU A 168 2.18 -7.08 3.82
N PRO A 169 3.00 -7.21 2.77
CA PRO A 169 2.68 -6.63 1.47
C PRO A 169 1.37 -7.23 0.97
N GLY A 170 0.47 -6.40 0.43
CA GLY A 170 -0.81 -6.91 -0.02
C GLY A 170 -1.72 -5.87 -0.64
N PHE A 171 -3.01 -6.05 -0.42
CA PHE A 171 -4.08 -5.32 -1.09
C PHE A 171 -4.69 -4.26 -0.18
N THR A 172 -4.97 -3.10 -0.78
CA THR A 172 -5.73 -2.02 -0.14
C THR A 172 -6.96 -1.75 -0.98
N LYS A 173 -8.16 -1.97 -0.43
CA LYS A 173 -9.42 -1.77 -1.17
C LYS A 173 -9.49 -0.36 -1.75
N GLY A 174 -9.73 -0.29 -3.06
CA GLY A 174 -9.87 0.96 -3.81
C GLY A 174 -8.54 1.62 -4.18
N MET A 175 -7.40 1.05 -3.79
CA MET A 175 -6.08 1.49 -4.29
C MET A 175 -5.91 0.99 -5.70
N ASN A 176 -5.67 1.90 -6.64
CA ASN A 176 -5.41 1.59 -8.03
C ASN A 176 -4.07 2.19 -8.44
N ALA A 177 -3.35 1.49 -9.30
CA ALA A 177 -2.13 1.97 -9.91
C ALA A 177 -2.12 1.61 -11.39
N ILE A 178 -1.53 2.50 -12.19
CA ILE A 178 -1.33 2.29 -13.62
C ILE A 178 0.09 2.68 -14.00
N VAL A 179 0.70 1.88 -14.88
CA VAL A 179 1.93 2.20 -15.59
C VAL A 179 1.60 2.22 -17.07
N LEU A 180 1.91 3.33 -17.72
CA LEU A 180 1.91 3.45 -19.17
C LEU A 180 3.35 3.57 -19.61
N GLY A 181 3.77 2.80 -20.60
CA GLY A 181 5.12 2.93 -21.12
C GLY A 181 5.25 2.49 -22.55
N THR A 182 6.39 2.84 -23.14
CA THR A 182 6.76 2.47 -24.50
C THR A 182 8.22 2.11 -24.53
N ARG A 183 8.52 0.96 -25.13
CA ARG A 183 9.87 0.55 -25.51
C ARG A 183 10.05 0.77 -27.01
N ALA A 184 11.17 1.34 -27.40
CA ALA A 184 11.57 1.49 -28.79
C ALA A 184 12.96 0.88 -28.97
N GLU A 185 13.08 -0.04 -29.92
CA GLU A 185 14.32 -0.73 -30.25
C GLU A 185 14.76 -0.26 -31.64
N PHE A 186 15.79 0.57 -31.68
CA PHE A 186 16.30 1.19 -32.90
C PHE A 186 17.31 0.29 -33.64
N SER A 187 17.94 -0.62 -32.92
CA SER A 187 18.88 -1.60 -33.45
C SER A 187 18.97 -2.77 -32.48
N GLN A 188 19.71 -3.81 -32.84
CA GLN A 188 20.05 -4.90 -31.91
C GLN A 188 20.87 -4.41 -30.69
N SER A 189 21.45 -3.21 -30.77
CA SER A 189 22.32 -2.65 -29.73
C SER A 189 21.70 -1.49 -28.95
N LEU A 190 20.70 -0.77 -29.48
CA LEU A 190 20.14 0.42 -28.86
C LEU A 190 18.64 0.29 -28.57
N THR A 191 18.29 0.35 -27.28
CA THR A 191 16.91 0.37 -26.80
C THR A 191 16.66 1.61 -25.94
N VAL A 192 15.52 2.26 -26.16
CA VAL A 192 15.03 3.36 -25.33
C VAL A 192 13.68 2.98 -24.75
N SER A 193 13.45 3.25 -23.47
CA SER A 193 12.17 3.02 -22.79
C SER A 193 11.74 4.26 -22.04
N LEU A 194 10.46 4.61 -22.15
CA LEU A 194 9.81 5.67 -21.38
C LEU A 194 8.60 5.09 -20.65
N SER A 195 8.39 5.51 -19.41
CA SER A 195 7.27 5.05 -18.60
C SER A 195 6.74 6.17 -17.71
N TYR A 196 5.45 6.12 -17.42
CA TYR A 196 4.74 6.98 -16.48
C TYR A 196 3.96 6.10 -15.52
N PHE A 197 4.16 6.34 -14.22
CA PHE A 197 3.43 5.68 -13.15
C PHE A 197 2.48 6.67 -12.48
N LYS A 198 1.28 6.21 -12.18
CA LYS A 198 0.29 6.94 -11.38
C LYS A 198 -0.44 6.01 -10.42
N SER A 199 -0.66 6.48 -9.20
CA SER A 199 -1.50 5.80 -8.21
C SER A 199 -2.68 6.69 -7.79
N PHE A 200 -3.87 6.09 -7.68
CA PHE A 200 -5.11 6.80 -7.41
C PHE A 200 -6.13 5.94 -6.67
N GLY A 201 -7.17 6.57 -6.13
CA GLY A 201 -8.15 5.90 -5.27
C GLY A 201 -7.59 5.57 -3.87
N ALA A 202 -8.44 5.01 -3.01
CA ALA A 202 -8.16 4.81 -1.58
C ALA A 202 -7.59 6.09 -0.92
N GLY A 203 -8.20 7.23 -1.20
CA GLY A 203 -7.67 8.57 -0.89
C GLY A 203 -7.96 9.13 0.51
N GLY A 204 -8.51 8.34 1.44
CA GLY A 204 -8.81 8.81 2.80
C GLY A 204 -10.01 9.76 2.90
N GLY A 205 -10.79 9.57 3.95
CA GLY A 205 -12.04 10.21 4.36
C GLY A 205 -12.72 9.26 5.36
N PRO A 206 -13.46 9.74 6.39
CA PRO A 206 -13.85 8.94 7.56
C PRO A 206 -14.24 7.47 7.25
N GLY A 207 -13.36 6.52 7.56
CA GLY A 207 -13.56 5.07 7.37
C GLY A 207 -13.12 4.51 6.01
N GLY A 208 -12.41 5.31 5.21
CA GLY A 208 -11.84 4.95 3.92
C GLY A 208 -10.49 4.23 4.03
N SER A 209 -10.20 3.36 3.07
CA SER A 209 -8.84 2.80 2.92
C SER A 209 -7.85 3.90 2.54
N ARG A 210 -6.57 3.73 2.87
CA ARG A 210 -5.51 4.68 2.54
C ARG A 210 -4.47 4.12 1.57
N ASN A 211 -4.25 4.84 0.49
CA ASN A 211 -3.28 4.55 -0.55
C ASN A 211 -1.92 5.18 -0.17
N PRO A 212 -0.90 4.38 0.19
CA PRO A 212 0.41 4.92 0.54
C PRO A 212 1.18 5.47 -0.67
N LEU A 213 0.73 5.16 -1.89
CA LEU A 213 1.32 5.61 -3.14
C LEU A 213 0.58 6.82 -3.73
N ILE A 214 -0.46 7.33 -3.08
CA ILE A 214 -1.15 8.53 -3.55
C ILE A 214 -0.17 9.70 -3.64
N ASP A 215 -0.27 10.48 -4.72
CA ASP A 215 0.61 11.62 -4.99
C ASP A 215 2.11 11.25 -5.15
N ARG A 216 2.40 9.96 -5.41
CA ARG A 216 3.76 9.47 -5.74
C ARG A 216 3.87 9.13 -7.22
N ASP A 217 3.40 10.03 -8.07
CA ASP A 217 3.45 9.89 -9.52
C ASP A 217 4.88 10.18 -10.02
N PHE A 218 5.36 9.45 -11.03
CA PHE A 218 6.68 9.67 -11.61
C PHE A 218 6.78 9.29 -13.09
N VAL A 219 7.77 9.86 -13.77
CA VAL A 219 8.18 9.48 -15.13
C VAL A 219 9.55 8.83 -15.04
N GLY A 220 9.73 7.69 -15.72
CA GLY A 220 11.00 6.97 -15.81
C GLY A 220 11.44 6.84 -17.26
N ALA A 221 12.71 7.12 -17.53
CA ALA A 221 13.34 6.92 -18.84
C ALA A 221 14.58 6.03 -18.70
N THR A 222 14.82 5.16 -19.68
CA THR A 222 15.97 4.25 -19.70
C THR A 222 16.51 4.17 -21.11
N VAL A 223 17.83 4.26 -21.24
CA VAL A 223 18.56 4.03 -22.49
C VAL A 223 19.54 2.90 -22.25
N THR A 224 19.47 1.87 -23.09
CA THR A 224 20.33 0.70 -23.03
C THR A 224 21.12 0.59 -24.32
N TYR A 225 22.44 0.50 -24.20
CA TYR A 225 23.36 0.27 -25.30
C TYR A 225 24.20 -0.99 -25.01
N GLN A 226 24.18 -1.96 -25.94
CA GLN A 226 24.94 -3.20 -25.85
C GLN A 226 26.03 -3.23 -26.94
N PHE A 227 27.26 -3.53 -26.52
CA PHE A 227 28.44 -3.66 -27.37
C PHE A 227 28.90 -5.12 -27.53
#